data_AF-A0AAN4YJR2-F1
#
_entry.id   AF-A0AAN4YJR2-F1
#
_cell.length_a   1.000
_cell.length_b   1.000
_cell.length_c   1.000
_cell.angle_alpha   90.00
_cell.angle_beta   90.00
_cell.angle_gamma   90.00
#
_symmetry.space_group_name_H-M   'P 1'
#
loop_
_entity.id
_entity.type
_entity.pdbx_description
1 polymer ?
#
loop_
_entity_poly.entity_id
_entity_poly.type
_entity_poly.pdbx_seq_one_letter_code
_entity_poly.pdbx_strand_id
1 'polypeptide(L)'
;MAFFAVFALAAGFSKTPMQVDILNGVMGLMSASSVPPAQGMLANIYEKPSKRKNRVFACFSAGNPLGFVFGSIFSGIATQLFNWRASFFLLAIIYVVIVAIALFTVPVDNTPTEKISMEAVKRFDVVGTILTIAGIGLFSAALRLAIYSSRTRLLLTPSP
;
A
#
# COMPACT_ATOMS: atom_id res chain seq x y z
N MET A 1 -9.65 3.11 -2.53
CA MET A 1 -9.62 3.43 -1.09
C MET A 1 -10.80 2.91 -0.30
N ALA A 2 -12.05 3.01 -0.79
CA ALA A 2 -13.22 2.46 -0.08
C ALA A 2 -13.11 0.95 0.21
N PHE A 3 -12.70 0.15 -0.78
CA PHE A 3 -12.47 -1.28 -0.57
C PHE A 3 -11.40 -1.56 0.49
N PHE A 4 -10.30 -0.81 0.50
CA PHE A 4 -9.25 -0.94 1.52
C PHE A 4 -9.81 -0.77 2.94
N ALA A 5 -10.68 0.21 3.16
CA ALA A 5 -11.33 0.42 4.47
C ALA A 5 -12.22 -0.77 4.89
N VAL A 6 -12.94 -1.38 3.95
CA VAL A 6 -13.78 -2.56 4.21
C VAL A 6 -12.93 -3.76 4.60
N PHE A 7 -11.84 -4.02 3.87
CA PHE A 7 -10.92 -5.12 4.18
C PHE A 7 -10.13 -4.87 5.48
N ALA A 8 -9.82 -3.61 5.81
CA ALA A 8 -9.21 -3.24 7.09
C ALA A 8 -10.15 -3.50 8.28
N LEU A 9 -11.44 -3.18 8.15
CA LEU A 9 -12.45 -3.55 9.14
C LEU A 9 -12.55 -5.07 9.29
N ALA A 10 -12.59 -5.80 8.18
CA ALA A 10 -12.63 -7.26 8.19
C ALA A 10 -11.39 -7.86 8.89
N ALA A 11 -10.21 -7.26 8.69
CA ALA A 11 -8.98 -7.67 9.36
C ALA A 11 -9.04 -7.44 10.88
N GLY A 12 -9.69 -6.37 11.35
CA GLY A 12 -9.90 -6.12 12.78
C GLY A 12 -10.74 -7.21 13.50
N PHE A 13 -11.65 -7.87 12.78
CA PHE A 13 -12.48 -8.96 13.31
C PHE A 13 -11.86 -10.36 13.14
N SER A 14 -10.75 -10.48 12.40
CA SER A 14 -10.12 -11.77 12.11
C SER A 14 -9.65 -12.49 13.38
N LYS A 15 -9.95 -13.79 13.48
CA LYS A 15 -9.66 -14.61 14.67
C LYS A 15 -8.47 -15.54 14.47
N THR A 16 -8.09 -15.82 13.22
CA THR A 16 -6.96 -16.71 12.89
C THR A 16 -5.81 -15.93 12.24
N PRO A 17 -4.56 -16.33 12.48
CA PRO A 17 -3.39 -15.66 11.90
C PRO A 17 -3.40 -15.71 10.36
N MET A 18 -3.83 -16.84 9.77
CA MET A 18 -3.94 -16.96 8.31
C MET A 18 -4.95 -15.97 7.70
N GLN A 19 -6.04 -15.66 8.39
CA GLN A 19 -7.00 -14.66 7.91
C GLN A 19 -6.38 -13.27 7.88
N VAL A 20 -5.61 -12.90 8.91
CA VAL A 20 -4.88 -11.61 8.96
C VAL A 20 -3.90 -11.50 7.79
N ASP A 21 -3.14 -12.57 7.52
CA ASP A 21 -2.13 -12.57 6.46
C ASP A 21 -2.75 -12.41 5.07
N ILE A 22 -3.82 -13.15 4.78
CA ILE A 22 -4.54 -13.06 3.50
C ILE A 22 -5.13 -11.65 3.32
N LEU A 23 -5.79 -11.12 4.36
CA LEU A 23 -6.40 -9.79 4.31
C LEU A 23 -5.36 -8.69 4.14
N ASN A 24 -4.21 -8.79 4.79
CA ASN A 24 -3.09 -7.88 4.60
C ASN A 24 -2.52 -7.94 3.18
N GLY A 25 -2.42 -9.14 2.60
CA GLY A 25 -2.04 -9.31 1.20
C GLY A 25 -2.99 -8.55 0.26
N VAL A 26 -4.29 -8.73 0.44
CA VAL A 26 -5.33 -8.05 -0.37
C VAL A 26 -5.29 -6.54 -0.17
N MET A 27 -5.17 -6.05 1.07
CA MET A 27 -5.05 -4.62 1.36
C MET A 27 -3.78 -4.01 0.73
N GLY A 28 -2.66 -4.73 0.75
CA GLY A 28 -1.43 -4.31 0.09
C GLY A 28 -1.61 -4.11 -1.42
N LEU A 29 -2.29 -5.05 -2.10
CA LEU A 29 -2.62 -4.95 -3.53
C LEU A 29 -3.48 -3.71 -3.82
N MET A 30 -4.48 -3.45 -2.98
CA MET A 30 -5.33 -2.26 -3.11
C MET A 30 -4.54 -0.97 -2.96
N SER A 31 -3.64 -0.90 -1.97
CA SER A 31 -2.79 0.27 -1.76
C SER A 31 -1.86 0.49 -2.96
N ALA A 32 -1.20 -0.56 -3.45
CA ALA A 32 -0.28 -0.47 -4.59
C ALA A 32 -0.98 0.02 -5.87
N SER A 33 -2.22 -0.42 -6.12
CA SER A 33 -2.98 -0.02 -7.31
C SER A 33 -3.40 1.45 -7.31
N SER A 34 -3.40 2.11 -6.16
CA SER A 34 -3.94 3.47 -6.01
C SER A 34 -2.93 4.58 -6.28
N VAL A 35 -1.63 4.29 -6.16
CA VAL A 35 -0.55 5.27 -6.34
C VAL A 35 -0.35 5.67 -7.82
N PRO A 36 -0.30 4.72 -8.79
CA PRO A 36 -0.15 5.06 -10.21
C PRO A 36 -1.22 6.00 -10.78
N PRO A 37 -2.54 5.79 -10.55
CA PRO A 37 -3.56 6.69 -11.07
C PRO A 37 -3.51 8.08 -10.42
N ALA A 38 -3.21 8.17 -9.12
CA ALA A 38 -3.03 9.46 -8.45
C ALA A 38 -1.85 10.24 -9.04
N GLN A 39 -0.72 9.56 -9.25
CA GLN A 39 0.47 10.17 -9.86
C GLN A 39 0.24 10.55 -11.34
N GLY A 40 -0.48 9.72 -12.08
CA GLY A 40 -0.87 9.99 -13.48
C GLY A 40 -1.78 11.21 -13.61
N MET A 41 -2.77 11.35 -12.73
CA MET A 41 -3.63 12.53 -12.67
C MET A 41 -2.83 13.81 -12.38
N LEU A 42 -1.93 13.77 -11.39
CA LEU A 42 -1.01 14.90 -11.12
C LEU A 42 -0.12 15.23 -12.32
N ALA A 43 0.35 14.22 -13.06
CA ALA A 43 1.18 14.41 -14.24
C ALA A 43 0.41 15.10 -15.39
N ASN A 44 -0.86 14.74 -15.59
CA ASN A 44 -1.74 15.29 -16.62
C ASN A 44 -2.23 16.71 -16.28
N ILE A 45 -2.48 17.04 -15.01
CA ILE A 45 -2.87 18.41 -14.62
C ILE A 45 -1.71 19.39 -14.86
N TYR A 46 -0.47 18.92 -14.69
CA TYR A 46 0.73 19.74 -14.86
C TYR A 46 1.59 19.24 -16.02
N GLU A 47 1.10 19.34 -17.25
CA GLU A 47 1.81 18.88 -18.46
C GLU A 47 3.16 19.58 -18.65
N LYS A 48 3.22 20.90 -18.43
CA LYS A 48 4.44 21.69 -18.64
C LYS A 48 5.44 21.53 -17.48
N PRO A 49 6.74 21.27 -17.75
CA PRO A 49 7.78 21.27 -16.72
C PRO A 49 7.93 22.69 -16.15
N SER A 50 7.27 22.93 -15.02
CA SER A 50 7.26 24.20 -14.30
C SER A 50 7.70 23.99 -12.85
N LYS A 51 8.23 25.03 -12.20
CA LYS A 51 8.54 25.05 -10.76
C LYS A 51 7.34 24.63 -9.90
N ARG A 52 6.11 24.87 -10.38
CA ARG A 52 4.87 24.42 -9.73
C ARG A 52 4.70 22.90 -9.75
N LYS A 53 5.01 22.23 -10.88
CA LYS A 53 4.99 20.76 -10.99
C LYS A 53 5.92 20.14 -9.95
N ASN A 54 7.17 20.60 -9.89
CA ASN A 54 8.15 20.06 -8.93
C ASN A 54 7.69 20.21 -7.47
N ARG A 55 7.06 21.32 -7.09
CA ARG A 55 6.53 21.52 -5.73
C ARG A 55 5.37 20.58 -5.40
N VAL A 56 4.47 20.35 -6.34
CA VAL A 56 3.32 19.43 -6.15
C VAL A 56 3.80 17.99 -6.01
N PHE A 57 4.72 17.54 -6.87
CA PHE A 57 5.32 16.21 -6.77
C PHE A 57 6.16 16.05 -5.50
N ALA A 58 6.89 17.09 -5.08
CA ALA A 58 7.61 17.07 -3.80
C ALA A 58 6.65 16.94 -2.60
N CYS A 59 5.52 17.64 -2.62
CA CYS A 59 4.49 17.54 -1.59
C CYS A 59 3.83 16.15 -1.57
N PHE A 60 3.53 15.58 -2.74
CA PHE A 60 3.02 14.21 -2.86
C PHE A 60 3.99 13.18 -2.26
N SER A 61 5.28 13.27 -2.62
CA SER A 61 6.31 12.38 -2.08
C SER A 61 6.57 12.59 -0.58
N ALA A 62 6.42 13.82 -0.07
CA ALA A 62 6.52 14.12 1.35
C ALA A 62 5.35 13.52 2.17
N GLY A 63 4.22 13.21 1.53
CA GLY A 63 3.10 12.54 2.17
C GLY A 63 3.43 11.14 2.70
N ASN A 64 4.30 10.39 2.01
CA ASN A 64 4.68 9.03 2.41
C ASN A 64 5.41 8.97 3.77
N PRO A 65 6.52 9.71 4.00
CA PRO A 65 7.18 9.71 5.32
C PRO A 65 6.30 10.32 6.41
N LEU A 66 5.49 11.34 6.11
CA LEU A 66 4.55 11.89 7.09
C LEU A 66 3.51 10.85 7.53
N GLY A 67 2.90 10.15 6.57
CA GLY A 67 1.97 9.06 6.84
C GLY A 67 2.60 7.93 7.66
N PHE A 68 3.86 7.59 7.39
CA PHE A 68 4.59 6.60 8.18
C PHE A 68 4.79 7.03 9.64
N VAL A 69 5.22 8.27 9.88
CA VAL A 69 5.45 8.79 11.24
C VAL A 69 4.13 8.87 12.01
N PHE A 70 3.12 9.54 11.46
CA PHE A 70 1.82 9.65 12.12
C PHE A 70 1.17 8.27 12.32
N GLY A 71 1.20 7.42 11.29
CA GLY A 71 0.65 6.06 11.35
C GLY A 71 1.33 5.20 12.43
N SER A 72 2.65 5.28 12.55
CA SER A 72 3.41 4.55 13.58
C SER A 72 3.08 5.04 14.99
N ILE A 73 2.96 6.36 15.18
CA ILE A 73 2.61 6.95 16.49
C ILE A 73 1.19 6.54 16.90
N PHE A 74 0.19 6.75 16.02
CA PHE A 74 -1.19 6.42 16.33
C PHE A 74 -1.42 4.92 16.52
N SER A 75 -0.80 4.07 15.70
CA SER A 75 -0.89 2.62 15.87
C SER A 75 -0.17 2.12 17.13
N GLY A 76 0.96 2.72 17.49
CA GLY A 76 1.68 2.42 18.73
C GLY A 76 0.82 2.71 19.96
N ILE A 77 0.23 3.91 20.02
CA ILE A 77 -0.65 4.32 21.13
C ILE A 77 -1.90 3.44 21.19
N ALA A 78 -2.55 3.19 20.05
CA ALA A 78 -3.75 2.35 19.99
C ALA A 78 -3.48 0.90 20.43
N THR A 79 -2.31 0.36 20.08
CA THR A 79 -1.89 -0.98 20.49
C THR A 79 -1.65 -1.07 21.99
N GLN A 80 -1.06 -0.03 22.60
CA GLN A 80 -0.80 0.02 24.04
C GLN A 80 -2.07 0.14 24.89
N LEU A 81 -3.07 0.89 24.42
CA LEU A 81 -4.29 1.17 25.20
C LEU A 81 -5.36 0.10 25.09
N PHE A 82 -5.56 -0.49 23.90
CA PHE A 82 -6.70 -1.37 23.64
C PHE A 82 -6.28 -2.80 23.33
N ASN A 83 -5.54 -3.01 22.23
CA ASN A 83 -4.99 -4.29 21.74
C ASN A 83 -4.46 -4.09 20.30
N TRP A 84 -3.71 -5.06 19.78
CA TRP A 84 -3.21 -5.05 18.39
C TRP A 84 -4.31 -4.88 17.32
N ARG A 85 -5.54 -5.34 17.62
CA ARG A 85 -6.71 -5.20 16.74
C ARG A 85 -7.15 -3.74 16.56
N ALA A 86 -6.95 -2.91 17.59
CA ALA A 86 -7.34 -1.51 17.56
C ALA A 86 -6.62 -0.74 16.44
N SER A 87 -5.39 -1.14 16.10
CA SER A 87 -4.65 -0.56 14.98
C SER A 87 -5.35 -0.77 13.64
N PHE A 88 -6.00 -1.92 13.40
CA PHE A 88 -6.78 -2.17 12.18
C PHE A 88 -8.07 -1.34 12.13
N PHE A 89 -8.75 -1.19 13.26
CA PHE A 89 -9.93 -0.32 13.34
C PHE A 89 -9.58 1.16 13.14
N LEU A 90 -8.50 1.62 13.75
CA LEU A 90 -8.00 2.99 13.58
C LEU A 90 -7.61 3.25 12.12
N LEU A 91 -6.92 2.29 11.49
CA LEU A 91 -6.59 2.35 10.06
C LEU A 91 -7.87 2.49 9.21
N ALA A 92 -8.89 1.66 9.48
CA ALA A 92 -10.15 1.76 8.75
C ALA A 92 -10.83 3.11 8.92
N ILE A 93 -10.89 3.66 10.13
CA ILE A 93 -11.49 4.99 10.40
C ILE A 93 -10.76 6.07 9.59
N ILE A 94 -9.43 6.08 9.61
CA ILE A 94 -8.62 7.04 8.84
C ILE A 94 -8.96 6.93 7.35
N TYR A 95 -9.02 5.72 6.79
CA TYR A 95 -9.34 5.54 5.38
C TYR A 95 -10.79 5.91 5.03
N VAL A 96 -11.76 5.70 5.93
CA VAL A 96 -13.14 6.17 5.75
C VAL A 96 -13.19 7.69 5.71
N VAL A 97 -12.49 8.37 6.62
CA VAL A 97 -12.40 9.84 6.63
C VAL A 97 -11.76 10.36 5.33
N ILE A 98 -10.67 9.73 4.87
CA ILE A 98 -10.03 10.09 3.59
C ILE A 98 -11.00 9.89 2.43
N VAL A 99 -11.78 8.80 2.39
CA VAL A 99 -12.80 8.57 1.37
C VAL A 99 -13.88 9.64 1.42
N ALA A 100 -14.35 10.02 2.61
CA ALA A 100 -15.34 11.09 2.76
C ALA A 100 -14.79 12.42 2.23
N ILE A 101 -13.58 12.81 2.62
CA ILE A 101 -12.92 14.03 2.12
C ILE A 101 -12.75 13.95 0.60
N ALA A 102 -12.36 12.80 0.06
CA ALA A 102 -12.20 12.61 -1.37
C ALA A 102 -13.54 12.79 -2.11
N LEU A 103 -14.65 12.29 -1.57
CA LEU A 103 -15.99 12.47 -2.16
C LEU A 103 -16.42 13.95 -2.19
N PHE A 104 -16.01 14.76 -1.21
CA PHE A 104 -16.32 16.20 -1.19
C PHE A 104 -15.34 17.03 -2.02
N THR A 105 -14.08 16.61 -2.10
CA THR A 105 -12.98 17.40 -2.68
C THR A 105 -12.76 17.10 -4.15
N VAL A 106 -13.00 15.86 -4.58
CA VAL A 106 -12.90 15.45 -5.98
C VAL A 106 -14.22 15.86 -6.65
N PRO A 107 -14.23 16.91 -7.50
CA PRO A 107 -15.40 17.18 -8.33
C PRO A 107 -15.58 15.97 -9.26
N VAL A 108 -16.83 15.63 -9.57
CA VAL A 108 -17.12 14.59 -10.57
C VAL A 108 -16.59 15.05 -11.91
N ASP A 109 -15.36 14.66 -12.24
CA ASP A 109 -14.76 14.96 -13.51
C ASP A 109 -15.53 14.19 -14.59
N ASN A 110 -16.28 14.94 -15.41
CA ASN A 110 -16.86 14.46 -16.66
C ASN A 110 -15.79 14.32 -17.77
N THR A 111 -14.51 14.16 -17.39
CA THR A 111 -13.46 13.91 -18.36
C THR A 111 -13.72 12.54 -18.97
N PRO A 112 -13.78 12.44 -20.31
CA PRO A 112 -14.09 11.18 -20.96
C PRO A 112 -13.03 10.17 -20.52
N THR A 113 -13.47 9.16 -19.79
CA THR A 113 -12.64 8.00 -19.43
C THR A 113 -11.97 7.55 -20.73
N GLU A 114 -10.65 7.72 -20.85
CA GLU A 114 -9.94 7.12 -21.97
C GLU A 114 -10.25 5.63 -21.88
N LYS A 115 -11.05 5.18 -22.85
CA LYS A 115 -11.47 3.79 -22.95
C LYS A 115 -10.18 2.98 -22.92
N ILE A 116 -10.13 1.95 -22.09
CA ILE A 116 -9.01 1.00 -22.07
C ILE A 116 -8.84 0.51 -23.51
N SER A 117 -7.92 1.15 -24.25
CA SER A 117 -7.70 0.83 -25.65
C SER A 117 -7.04 -0.52 -25.67
N MET A 118 -7.54 -1.43 -26.53
CA MET A 118 -6.91 -2.72 -26.74
C MET A 118 -5.43 -2.59 -27.18
N GLU A 119 -5.04 -1.44 -27.72
CA GLU A 119 -3.63 -1.12 -27.99
C GLU A 119 -2.80 -0.89 -26.72
N ALA A 120 -3.37 -0.28 -25.68
CA ALA A 120 -2.70 -0.09 -24.39
C ALA A 120 -2.48 -1.44 -23.68
N VAL A 121 -3.45 -2.36 -23.78
CA VAL A 121 -3.32 -3.73 -23.26
C VAL A 121 -2.30 -4.54 -24.09
N LYS A 122 -2.26 -4.37 -25.42
CA LYS A 122 -1.24 -5.01 -26.28
C LYS A 122 0.17 -4.47 -26.03
N ARG A 123 0.32 -3.21 -25.62
CA ARG A 123 1.61 -2.62 -25.21
C ARG A 123 2.02 -3.01 -23.79
N PHE A 124 1.11 -3.58 -23.00
CA PHE A 124 1.41 -3.97 -21.63
C PHE A 124 2.28 -5.22 -21.62
N ASP A 125 3.48 -5.11 -21.05
CA ASP A 125 4.42 -6.23 -20.95
C ASP A 125 3.98 -7.18 -19.83
N VAL A 126 3.05 -8.07 -20.16
CA VAL A 126 2.52 -9.09 -19.25
C VAL A 126 3.63 -10.05 -18.82
N VAL A 127 4.51 -10.43 -19.75
CA VAL A 127 5.61 -11.38 -19.47
C VAL A 127 6.60 -10.76 -18.50
N GLY A 128 7.04 -9.52 -18.75
CA GLY A 128 7.89 -8.77 -17.84
C GLY A 128 7.27 -8.55 -16.47
N THR A 129 5.96 -8.26 -16.41
CA THR A 129 5.21 -8.13 -15.14
C THR A 129 5.19 -9.43 -14.34
N ILE A 130 4.92 -10.57 -14.99
CA ILE A 130 4.94 -11.89 -14.33
C ILE A 130 6.35 -12.20 -13.83
N LEU A 131 7.36 -11.97 -14.67
CA LEU A 131 8.76 -12.25 -14.33
C LEU A 131 9.25 -11.38 -13.17
N THR A 132 8.85 -10.10 -13.12
CA THR A 132 9.19 -9.21 -11.99
C THR A 132 8.48 -9.60 -10.71
N ILE A 133 7.19 -9.94 -10.75
CA ILE A 133 6.46 -10.43 -9.56
C ILE A 133 7.11 -11.72 -9.04
N ALA A 134 7.40 -12.68 -9.94
CA ALA A 134 8.05 -13.92 -9.57
C ALA A 134 9.46 -13.69 -9.01
N GLY A 135 10.26 -12.84 -9.65
CA GLY A 135 11.62 -12.51 -9.21
C GLY A 135 11.66 -11.88 -7.82
N ILE A 136 10.79 -10.89 -7.56
CA ILE A 136 10.68 -10.25 -6.24
C ILE A 136 10.20 -11.26 -5.19
N GLY A 137 9.23 -12.11 -5.55
CA GLY A 137 8.74 -13.17 -4.67
C GLY A 137 9.82 -14.18 -4.27
N LEU A 138 10.57 -14.71 -5.25
CA LEU A 138 11.67 -15.65 -5.01
C LEU A 138 12.78 -15.00 -4.19
N PHE A 139 13.14 -13.75 -4.50
CA PHE A 139 14.18 -13.03 -3.76
C PHE A 139 13.78 -12.81 -2.29
N SER A 140 12.53 -12.41 -2.03
CA SER A 140 12.01 -12.29 -0.65
C SER A 140 12.01 -13.63 0.08
N ALA A 141 11.66 -14.72 -0.60
CA ALA A 141 11.70 -16.07 -0.02
C ALA A 141 13.13 -16.53 0.29
N ALA A 142 14.08 -16.25 -0.61
CA ALA A 142 15.49 -16.55 -0.42
C ALA A 142 16.08 -15.83 0.79
N LEU A 143 15.78 -14.54 0.95
CA LEU A 143 16.20 -13.77 2.13
C LEU A 143 15.62 -14.35 3.43
N ARG A 144 14.34 -14.71 3.43
CA ARG A 144 13.69 -15.35 4.58
C ARG A 144 14.36 -16.67 4.95
N LEU A 145 14.67 -17.51 3.97
CA LEU A 145 15.37 -18.79 4.15
C LEU A 145 16.81 -18.60 4.65
N ALA A 146 17.53 -17.61 4.11
CA ALA A 146 18.89 -17.29 4.53
C ALA A 146 18.95 -16.86 6.00
N ILE A 147 18.06 -15.95 6.42
CA ILE A 147 17.96 -15.52 7.83
C ILE A 147 17.59 -16.69 8.74
N TYR A 148 16.63 -17.52 8.32
CA TYR A 148 16.24 -18.71 9.07
C TYR A 148 17.43 -19.65 9.28
N SER A 149 18.13 -20.02 8.20
CA SER A 149 19.34 -20.86 8.23
C SER A 149 20.42 -20.30 9.17
N SER A 150 20.68 -19.00 9.13
CA SER A 150 21.66 -18.35 10.00
C SER A 150 21.25 -18.40 11.48
N ARG A 151 19.96 -18.22 11.79
CA ARG A 151 19.43 -18.31 13.15
C ARG A 151 19.53 -19.73 13.72
N THR A 152 19.20 -20.73 12.93
CA THR A 152 19.28 -22.14 13.35
C THR A 152 20.72 -22.58 13.58
N ARG A 153 21.67 -22.05 12.80
CA ARG A 153 23.10 -22.35 12.93
C ARG A 153 23.71 -21.82 14.23
N LEU A 154 23.29 -20.63 14.69
CA LEU A 154 23.73 -20.04 15.97
C LEU A 154 23.20 -20.77 17.22
N LEU A 155 22.05 -21.44 17.11
CA LEU A 155 21.47 -22.21 18.23
C LEU A 155 22.11 -23.60 18.40
N LEU A 156 22.86 -24.08 17.40
CA LEU A 156 23.48 -25.40 17.38
C LEU A 156 25.00 -25.36 17.64
N THR A 157 25.60 -24.18 17.75
CA THR A 157 26.99 -24.04 18.24
C THR A 157 26.98 -24.07 19.77
N PRO A 158 27.59 -25.07 20.41
CA PRO A 158 27.69 -25.10 21.88
C PRO A 158 28.47 -23.87 22.35
N SER A 159 27.94 -23.19 23.38
CA SER A 159 28.69 -22.15 24.10
C SER A 159 29.95 -22.79 24.72
N PRO A 160 31.12 -22.13 24.65
CA PRO A 160 32.36 -22.64 25.24
C PRO A 160 32.27 -22.81 26.75
#